data_AF-A0A7V4Y506-F1
#
_entry.id   AF-A0A7V4Y506-F1
#
_cell.length_a   1.000
_cell.length_b   1.000
_cell.length_c   1.000
_cell.angle_alpha   90.00
_cell.angle_beta   90.00
_cell.angle_gamma   90.00
#
_symmetry.space_group_name_H-M   'P 1'
#
loop_
_entity.id
_entity.type
_entity.pdbx_description
1 polymer ?
#
loop_
_entity_poly.entity_id
_entity_poly.type
_entity_poly.pdbx_seq_one_letter_code
_entity_poly.pdbx_strand_id
1 'polypeptide(L)' 'MRMIKEEIIWLNEFAPCEEAKEKIGRWIQEDDNKLNVHSKLGYMSPEKFEAKLEEERIRKAA' A
#
# COMPACT_ATOMS: atom_id res chain seq x y z
N MET A 1 -13.19 6.39 -4.75
CA MET A 1 -12.09 5.44 -4.64
C MET A 1 -12.56 4.15 -5.29
N ARG A 2 -11.98 3.74 -6.41
CA ARG A 2 -12.26 2.41 -6.98
C ARG A 2 -11.44 1.37 -6.23
N MET A 3 -11.93 0.14 -6.14
CA MET A 3 -11.24 -0.92 -5.41
C MET A 3 -10.22 -1.64 -6.30
N ILE A 4 -9.29 -2.37 -5.68
CA ILE A 4 -8.33 -3.27 -6.37
C ILE A 4 -8.99 -4.19 -7.42
N LYS A 5 -10.24 -4.60 -7.18
CA LYS A 5 -11.02 -5.40 -8.14
C LYS A 5 -11.20 -4.68 -9.47
N GLU A 6 -11.52 -3.39 -9.42
CA GLU A 6 -11.82 -2.56 -10.58
C GLU A 6 -10.57 -2.02 -11.26
N GLU A 7 -9.50 -1.76 -10.50
CA GLU A 7 -8.29 -1.11 -11.03
C GLU A 7 -7.22 -2.10 -11.51
N ILE A 8 -7.25 -3.34 -11.04
CA ILE A 8 -6.28 -4.36 -11.40
C ILE A 8 -6.96 -5.63 -11.89
N ILE A 9 -7.82 -6.25 -11.07
CA ILE A 9 -8.25 -7.64 -11.30
C ILE A 9 -9.14 -7.76 -12.53
N TRP A 10 -10.11 -6.85 -12.72
CA TRP A 10 -11.04 -6.92 -13.85
C TRP A 10 -10.46 -6.35 -15.16
N LEU A 11 -9.37 -5.58 -15.09
CA LEU A 11 -8.75 -4.94 -16.25
C LEU A 11 -7.62 -5.77 -16.86
N ASN A 12 -7.18 -6.83 -16.18
CA ASN A 12 -6.06 -7.64 -16.60
C ASN A 12 -6.47 -9.11 -16.67
N GLU A 13 -6.07 -9.77 -17.75
CA GLU A 13 -5.94 -11.21 -17.75
C GLU A 13 -4.52 -11.55 -17.26
N PHE A 14 -4.39 -12.60 -16.46
CA PHE A 14 -3.11 -13.03 -15.90
C PHE A 14 -2.80 -14.45 -16.34
N ALA A 15 -1.63 -14.65 -16.94
CA ALA A 15 -1.10 -15.97 -17.19
C ALA A 15 0.41 -15.87 -17.41
N PRO A 16 1.25 -16.43 -16.51
CA PRO A 16 0.95 -17.37 -15.41
C PRO A 16 0.59 -16.70 -14.07
N CYS A 17 0.30 -17.51 -13.04
CA CYS A 17 -0.01 -17.03 -11.67
C CYS A 17 1.05 -16.07 -11.09
N GLU A 18 2.32 -16.25 -11.44
CA GLU A 18 3.39 -15.35 -10.99
C GLU A 18 3.25 -13.92 -11.53
N GLU A 19 2.71 -13.76 -12.75
CA GLU A 19 2.40 -12.44 -13.30
C GLU A 19 1.35 -11.71 -12.46
N ALA A 20 0.34 -12.44 -11.98
CA ALA A 20 -0.68 -11.89 -11.09
C ALA A 20 -0.05 -11.39 -9.79
N LYS A 21 0.83 -12.18 -9.16
CA LYS A 21 1.51 -11.79 -7.92
C LYS A 21 2.37 -10.55 -8.12
N GLU A 22 3.12 -10.48 -9.21
CA GLU A 22 3.98 -9.33 -9.51
C GLU A 22 3.15 -8.06 -9.73
N LYS A 23 2.15 -8.11 -10.62
CA LYS A 23 1.32 -6.94 -10.94
C LYS A 23 0.52 -6.45 -9.74
N ILE A 24 -0.11 -7.35 -9.00
CA ILE A 24 -0.88 -7.00 -7.80
C ILE A 24 0.05 -6.47 -6.70
N GLY A 25 1.21 -7.13 -6.48
CA GLY A 25 2.19 -6.71 -5.49
C GLY A 25 2.72 -5.31 -5.75
N ARG A 26 3.09 -5.02 -7.01
CA ARG A 26 3.53 -3.69 -7.42
C ARG A 26 2.46 -2.63 -7.22
N TRP A 27 1.21 -2.91 -7.63
CA TRP A 27 0.11 -1.96 -7.43
C TRP A 27 -0.12 -1.64 -5.96
N ILE A 28 -0.05 -2.64 -5.06
CA ILE A 28 -0.17 -2.39 -3.62
C ILE A 28 0.98 -1.51 -3.11
N GLN A 29 2.22 -1.81 -3.48
CA GLN A 29 3.42 -1.13 -2.96
C GLN A 29 3.60 0.29 -3.53
N GLU A 30 3.32 0.47 -4.82
CA GLU A 30 3.66 1.68 -5.56
C GLU A 30 2.45 2.59 -5.79
N ASP A 31 1.27 2.02 -6.00
CA ASP A 31 0.07 2.79 -6.31
C ASP A 31 -0.80 2.99 -5.07
N ASP A 32 -1.34 1.93 -4.47
CA ASP A 32 -2.35 2.03 -3.41
C ASP A 32 -1.79 2.65 -2.12
N ASN A 33 -0.71 2.09 -1.58
CA ASN A 33 -0.10 2.57 -0.33
C ASN A 33 0.40 4.02 -0.41
N LYS A 34 0.66 4.54 -1.62
CA LYS A 34 1.17 5.90 -1.85
C LYS A 34 0.08 6.89 -2.24
N LEU A 35 -0.86 6.48 -3.09
CA LEU A 35 -1.85 7.37 -3.70
C LEU A 35 -3.20 7.34 -2.97
N ASN A 36 -3.58 6.20 -2.39
CA ASN A 36 -4.86 6.01 -1.70
C ASN A 36 -4.73 6.18 -0.20
N VAL A 37 -4.22 7.34 0.18
CA VAL A 37 -4.26 7.80 1.58
C VAL A 37 -5.73 8.02 1.95
N HIS A 38 -6.33 7.06 2.63
CA HIS A 38 -7.65 7.15 3.27
C HIS A 38 -7.62 8.17 4.42
N SER A 39 -7.34 9.44 4.09
CA SER A 39 -7.11 10.55 5.00
C SER A 39 -8.30 10.78 5.93
N LYS A 40 -9.52 10.50 5.47
CA LYS A 40 -10.74 10.57 6.30
C LYS A 40 -10.84 9.48 7.38
N LEU A 41 -10.11 8.36 7.23
CA LEU A 41 -10.06 7.27 8.21
C LEU A 41 -8.83 7.37 9.12
N GLY A 42 -8.03 8.45 9.00
CA GLY A 42 -6.77 8.57 9.71
C GLY A 42 -5.70 7.59 9.25
N TYR A 43 -5.86 7.00 8.05
CA TYR A 43 -4.90 6.06 7.50
C TYR A 43 -3.54 6.74 7.31
N MET A 44 -2.51 6.10 7.82
CA MET A 44 -1.12 6.52 7.71
C MET A 44 -0.44 5.63 6.67
N SER A 45 0.26 6.22 5.70
CA SER A 45 1.04 5.42 4.76
C SER A 45 2.09 4.60 5.53
N PRO A 46 2.50 3.42 5.02
CA PRO A 46 3.50 2.59 5.67
C PRO A 46 4.76 3.36 6.06
N GLU A 47 5.27 4.20 5.16
CA GLU A 47 6.45 5.04 5.39
C GLU A 47 6.28 6.00 6.57
N LYS A 48 5.11 6.65 6.67
CA LYS A 48 4.80 7.58 7.78
C LYS A 48 4.62 6.82 9.09
N PHE A 49 4.06 5.62 9.04
CA PHE A 49 3.89 4.77 10.22
C PHE A 49 5.24 4.34 10.79
N GLU A 50 6.12 3.84 9.94
CA GLU A 50 7.47 3.43 10.33
C GLU A 50 8.28 4.61 10.87
N ALA A 51 8.22 5.78 10.22
CA ALA A 51 8.90 6.98 10.71
C ALA A 51 8.43 7.37 12.11
N LYS A 52 7.11 7.38 12.35
CA LYS A 52 6.55 7.70 13.66
C LYS A 52 6.94 6.66 14.72
N LEU A 53 6.93 5.37 14.35
CA LEU A 53 7.34 4.30 15.26
C LEU A 53 8.81 4.46 15.67
N GLU A 54 9.68 4.81 14.74
CA GLU A 54 11.10 5.04 15.02
C GLU A 54 11.32 6.27 15.91
N GLU A 55 10.60 7.37 15.66
CA GLU A 55 10.61 8.55 16.54
C GLU A 55 10.19 8.19 17.98
N GLU A 56 9.13 7.38 18.13
CA GLU A 56 8.68 6.91 19.44
C GLU A 56 9.69 6.00 20.12
N ARG A 57 10.42 5.16 19.37
CA ARG A 57 11.49 4.31 19.90
C ARG A 57 12.65 5.16 20.41
N ILE A 58 13.10 6.15 19.63
CA ILE A 58 14.16 7.08 20.02
C ILE A 58 13.76 7.84 21.28
N ARG A 59 12.53 8.38 21.32
CA ARG A 59 12.03 9.14 22.47
C ARG A 59 11.96 8.31 23.76
N LYS A 60 11.66 7.01 23.68
CA LYS A 60 11.63 6.11 24.84
C LYS A 60 13.02 5.67 25.31
N ALA A 61 14.02 5.76 24.44
CA ALA A 61 15.39 5.38 24.75
C ALA A 61 16.23 6.54 25.33
N ALA A 62 15.76 7.77 25.20
CA ALA A 62 16.35 8.99 25.77
C ALA A 62 15.77 9.28 27.17
#